data_AF-A0A7V5U1Y6-F1
#
_entry.id   AF-A0A7V5U1Y6-F1
#
_cell.length_a   1.000
_cell.length_b   1.000
_cell.length_c   1.000
_cell.angle_alpha   90.00
_cell.angle_beta   90.00
_cell.angle_gamma   90.00
#
_symmetry.space_group_name_H-M   'P 1'
#
loop_
_entity.id
_entity.type
_entity.pdbx_description
1 polymer ?
#
loop_
_entity_poly.entity_id
_entity_poly.type
_entity_poly.pdbx_seq_one_letter_code
_entity_poly.pdbx_strand_id
1 'polypeptide(L)'
;MKSEFLTLGVILLGLGGGALGFPWADRIAALIVSLFILRIGGHIFLDSLKVLLDAGLEPEIVTRVVDLIRAFPEVVEIKRLTGRRSGRFRFLEAEIVLDISSLEEAHQLVTMIEEEIYDHFPEIDRVIIHFEPPEIEEYVLAVPLEGDQISPHFGCAPEFLLLKIDCRTGRGKVVEEKRLANPFLKEERRKGIKVAEWLHQNGVNAVLFTQESLDNRGFFYALAGLGIRAYLRPNVTLAQLKENPPCPAVAKTKTD
;
A
#
# COMPACT_ATOMS: atom_id res chain seq x y z
N MET A 1 41.12 -16.88 -18.54
CA MET A 1 41.92 -17.59 -19.58
C MET A 1 42.23 -16.77 -20.82
N LYS A 2 41.29 -16.46 -21.75
CA LYS A 2 41.67 -15.80 -23.02
C LYS A 2 42.35 -14.43 -22.87
N SER A 3 41.92 -13.61 -21.90
CA SER A 3 42.53 -12.31 -21.61
C SER A 3 43.94 -12.44 -21.00
N GLU A 4 44.17 -13.43 -20.15
CA GLU A 4 45.46 -13.66 -19.49
C GLU A 4 46.55 -14.05 -20.50
N PHE A 5 46.22 -14.88 -21.49
CA PHE A 5 47.15 -15.23 -22.57
C PHE A 5 47.48 -14.03 -23.47
N LEU A 6 46.52 -13.14 -23.72
CA LEU A 6 46.75 -11.92 -24.52
C LEU A 6 47.66 -10.94 -23.77
N THR A 7 47.42 -10.72 -22.48
CA THR A 7 48.26 -9.84 -21.65
C THR A 7 49.68 -10.39 -21.53
N LEU A 8 49.84 -11.69 -21.32
CA LEU A 8 51.16 -12.34 -21.25
C LEU A 8 51.90 -12.25 -22.60
N GLY A 9 51.20 -12.46 -23.72
CA GLY A 9 51.78 -12.34 -25.06
C GLY A 9 52.29 -10.93 -25.38
N VAL A 10 51.55 -9.89 -24.97
CA VAL A 10 51.98 -8.49 -25.15
C VAL A 10 53.22 -8.17 -24.33
N ILE A 11 53.32 -8.67 -23.09
CA ILE A 11 54.48 -8.47 -22.21
C ILE A 11 55.72 -9.18 -22.80
N LEU A 12 55.58 -10.42 -23.26
CA LEU A 12 56.69 -11.17 -23.86
C LEU A 12 57.20 -10.53 -25.16
N LEU A 13 56.30 -9.98 -25.98
CA LEU A 13 56.66 -9.22 -27.19
C LEU A 13 57.38 -7.91 -26.86
N GLY A 14 56.96 -7.19 -25.82
CA GLY A 14 57.65 -5.97 -25.35
C GLY A 14 59.07 -6.24 -24.86
N LEU A 15 59.23 -7.29 -24.04
CA LEU A 15 60.53 -7.72 -23.51
C LEU A 15 61.47 -8.23 -24.60
N GLY A 16 60.96 -9.03 -25.54
CA GLY A 16 61.71 -9.53 -26.70
C GLY A 16 62.11 -8.41 -27.66
N GLY A 17 61.23 -7.44 -27.91
CA GLY A 17 61.52 -6.27 -28.74
C GLY A 17 62.57 -5.34 -28.14
N GLY A 18 62.58 -5.19 -26.81
CA GLY A 18 63.61 -4.44 -26.08
C GLY A 18 65.00 -5.09 -26.22
N ALA A 19 65.09 -6.42 -26.11
CA ALA A 19 66.34 -7.17 -26.28
C ALA A 19 66.90 -7.10 -27.72
N LEU A 20 66.03 -6.90 -28.72
CA LEU A 20 66.40 -6.75 -30.14
C LEU A 20 66.79 -5.30 -30.51
N GLY A 21 66.93 -4.40 -29.53
CA GLY A 21 67.42 -3.03 -29.75
C GLY A 21 66.34 -1.97 -29.99
N PHE A 22 65.06 -2.28 -29.73
CA PHE A 22 63.95 -1.31 -29.78
C PHE A 22 63.50 -0.92 -28.37
N PRO A 23 64.20 0.00 -27.67
CA PRO A 23 63.90 0.36 -26.29
C PRO A 23 62.53 1.04 -26.09
N TRP A 24 61.88 1.48 -27.17
CA TRP A 24 60.54 2.06 -27.15
C TRP A 24 59.42 1.00 -27.20
N ALA A 25 59.71 -0.23 -27.62
CA ALA A 25 58.71 -1.30 -27.73
C ALA A 25 58.13 -1.70 -26.37
N ASP A 26 58.98 -1.76 -25.34
CA ASP A 26 58.58 -2.04 -23.96
C ASP A 26 57.61 -0.97 -23.41
N ARG A 27 57.88 0.31 -23.69
CA ARG A 27 57.00 1.42 -23.27
C ARG A 27 55.61 1.35 -23.92
N ILE A 28 55.54 0.97 -25.20
CA ILE A 28 54.27 0.79 -25.91
C ILE A 28 53.50 -0.41 -25.35
N ALA A 29 54.18 -1.54 -25.12
CA ALA A 29 53.58 -2.74 -24.53
C ALA A 29 53.01 -2.44 -23.13
N ALA A 30 53.77 -1.74 -22.28
CA ALA A 30 53.32 -1.32 -20.94
C ALA A 30 52.09 -0.41 -21.01
N LEU A 31 52.04 0.53 -21.96
CA LEU A 31 50.90 1.43 -22.15
C LEU A 31 49.64 0.68 -22.60
N ILE A 32 49.78 -0.28 -23.52
CA ILE A 32 48.68 -1.14 -23.96
C ILE A 32 48.14 -1.96 -22.79
N VAL A 33 49.01 -2.64 -22.03
CA VAL A 33 48.62 -3.44 -20.87
C VAL A 33 47.94 -2.57 -19.79
N SER A 34 48.49 -1.39 -19.51
CA SER A 34 47.90 -0.44 -18.57
C SER A 34 46.47 -0.04 -18.99
N LEU A 35 46.24 0.23 -20.28
CA LEU A 35 44.90 0.55 -20.79
C LEU A 35 43.92 -0.62 -20.64
N PHE A 36 44.38 -1.86 -20.88
CA PHE A 36 43.56 -3.06 -20.65
C PHE A 36 43.19 -3.22 -19.17
N ILE A 37 44.15 -3.06 -18.26
CA ILE A 37 43.92 -3.15 -16.81
C ILE A 37 42.93 -2.06 -16.36
N LEU A 38 43.12 -0.81 -16.81
CA LEU A 38 42.22 0.29 -16.50
C LEU A 38 40.79 0.03 -17.00
N ARG A 39 40.64 -0.53 -18.20
CA ARG A 39 39.32 -0.86 -18.75
C ARG A 39 38.61 -1.94 -17.92
N ILE A 40 39.32 -3.01 -17.57
CA ILE A 40 38.75 -4.11 -16.77
C ILE A 40 38.43 -3.63 -15.36
N GLY A 41 39.38 -2.94 -14.73
CA GLY A 41 39.21 -2.37 -13.39
C GLY A 41 38.07 -1.36 -13.34
N GLY A 42 37.93 -0.49 -14.35
CA GLY A 42 36.83 0.47 -14.46
C GLY A 42 35.46 -0.19 -14.55
N HIS A 43 35.34 -1.28 -15.31
CA HIS A 43 34.09 -2.05 -15.39
C HIS A 43 33.72 -2.66 -14.03
N ILE A 44 34.68 -3.31 -13.37
CA ILE A 44 34.48 -3.93 -12.05
C ILE A 44 34.14 -2.87 -11.00
N PHE A 45 34.80 -1.72 -11.04
CA PHE A 45 34.58 -0.61 -10.12
C PHE A 45 33.18 -0.01 -10.30
N LEU A 46 32.76 0.23 -11.54
CA LEU A 46 31.41 0.74 -11.83
C LEU A 46 30.32 -0.27 -11.46
N ASP A 47 30.53 -1.56 -11.71
CA ASP A 47 29.57 -2.60 -11.29
C ASP A 47 29.48 -2.71 -9.77
N SER A 48 30.63 -2.66 -9.08
CA SER A 48 30.67 -2.62 -7.61
C SER A 48 29.97 -1.38 -7.06
N LEU A 49 30.16 -0.21 -7.69
CA LEU A 49 29.47 1.02 -7.31
C LEU A 49 27.97 0.93 -7.54
N LYS A 50 27.50 0.35 -8.65
CA LYS A 50 26.07 0.13 -8.89
C LYS A 50 25.44 -0.76 -7.81
N VAL A 51 26.13 -1.83 -7.41
CA VAL A 51 25.68 -2.69 -6.31
C VAL A 51 25.66 -1.91 -4.99
N LEU A 52 26.68 -1.09 -4.73
CA LEU A 52 26.76 -0.30 -3.49
C LEU A 52 25.73 0.85 -3.42
N LEU A 53 25.35 1.39 -4.58
CA LEU A 53 24.34 2.44 -4.73
C LEU A 53 22.91 1.88 -4.79
N ASP A 54 22.72 0.59 -4.53
CA ASP A 54 21.43 -0.10 -4.64
C ASP A 54 20.80 0.13 -6.03
N ALA A 55 21.60 -0.05 -7.09
CA ALA A 55 21.09 -0.02 -8.45
C ALA A 55 19.92 -1.02 -8.54
N GLY A 56 18.72 -0.47 -8.69
CA GLY A 56 17.49 -1.24 -8.64
C GLY A 56 17.41 -2.31 -9.71
N LEU A 57 16.35 -3.12 -9.64
CA LEU A 57 16.04 -4.05 -10.73
C LEU A 57 15.94 -3.31 -12.07
N GLU A 58 16.20 -4.04 -13.16
CA GLU A 58 16.09 -3.51 -14.51
C GLU A 58 14.71 -2.86 -14.72
N PRO A 59 14.62 -1.59 -15.21
CA PRO A 59 13.35 -0.86 -15.30
C PRO A 59 12.27 -1.57 -16.12
N GLU A 60 12.68 -2.39 -17.09
CA GLU A 60 11.79 -3.21 -17.90
C GLU A 60 11.10 -4.29 -17.06
N ILE A 61 11.81 -4.96 -16.14
CA ILE A 61 11.23 -5.94 -15.22
C ILE A 61 10.22 -5.25 -14.30
N VAL A 62 10.61 -4.12 -13.71
CA VAL A 62 9.74 -3.34 -12.82
C VAL A 62 8.44 -2.95 -13.54
N THR A 63 8.53 -2.47 -14.77
CA THR A 63 7.35 -2.06 -15.56
C THR A 63 6.42 -3.24 -15.83
N ARG A 64 6.97 -4.39 -16.26
CA ARG A 64 6.17 -5.57 -16.54
C ARG A 64 5.53 -6.17 -15.28
N VAL A 65 6.20 -6.10 -14.14
CA VAL A 65 5.62 -6.49 -12.84
C VAL A 65 4.46 -5.56 -12.48
N VAL A 66 4.59 -4.24 -12.69
CA VAL A 66 3.48 -3.29 -12.45
C VAL A 66 2.27 -3.66 -13.31
N ASP A 67 2.48 -3.96 -14.59
CA ASP A 67 1.39 -4.34 -15.50
C ASP A 67 0.71 -5.64 -15.07
N LEU A 68 1.50 -6.62 -14.59
CA LEU A 68 0.99 -7.88 -14.05
C LEU A 68 0.14 -7.65 -12.79
N ILE A 69 0.64 -6.89 -11.82
CA ILE A 69 -0.09 -6.60 -10.57
C ILE A 69 -1.38 -5.83 -10.87
N ARG A 70 -1.35 -4.87 -11.83
CA ARG A 70 -2.54 -4.10 -12.24
C ARG A 70 -3.60 -4.92 -12.99
N ALA A 71 -3.26 -6.12 -13.46
CA ALA A 71 -4.23 -6.99 -14.12
C ALA A 71 -5.26 -7.57 -13.13
N PHE A 72 -4.96 -7.56 -11.83
CA PHE A 72 -5.85 -8.02 -10.77
C PHE A 72 -6.85 -6.91 -10.41
N PRO A 73 -8.17 -7.11 -10.61
CA PRO A 73 -9.18 -6.07 -10.44
C PRO A 73 -9.35 -5.59 -8.99
N GLU A 74 -8.97 -6.41 -8.02
CA GLU A 74 -9.03 -6.10 -6.59
C GLU A 74 -7.90 -5.14 -6.16
N VAL A 75 -6.86 -4.98 -6.97
CA VAL A 75 -5.77 -4.03 -6.72
C VAL A 75 -6.20 -2.64 -7.14
N VAL A 76 -6.48 -1.80 -6.15
CA VAL A 76 -6.90 -0.40 -6.35
C VAL A 76 -5.70 0.47 -6.72
N GLU A 77 -4.58 0.26 -6.05
CA GLU A 77 -3.40 1.11 -6.19
C GLU A 77 -2.12 0.32 -5.89
N ILE A 78 -1.02 0.67 -6.56
CA ILE A 78 0.33 0.26 -6.19
C ILE A 78 1.01 1.50 -5.62
N LYS A 79 1.14 1.57 -4.29
CA LYS A 79 1.77 2.69 -3.59
C LYS A 79 3.26 2.74 -3.87
N ARG A 80 3.90 1.57 -3.88
CA ARG A 80 5.34 1.46 -4.06
C ARG A 80 5.70 0.11 -4.67
N LEU A 81 6.67 0.12 -5.58
CA LEU A 81 7.34 -1.09 -6.04
C LEU A 81 8.84 -0.81 -6.08
N THR A 82 9.60 -1.53 -5.27
CA THR A 82 11.05 -1.38 -5.16
C THR A 82 11.71 -2.70 -5.47
N GLY A 83 12.62 -2.69 -6.44
CA GLY A 83 13.47 -3.83 -6.73
C GLY A 83 14.91 -3.53 -6.32
N ARG A 84 15.58 -4.45 -5.63
CA ARG A 84 17.01 -4.35 -5.32
C ARG A 84 17.78 -5.62 -5.69
N ARG A 85 19.07 -5.48 -5.96
CA ARG A 85 19.98 -6.60 -6.23
C ARG A 85 20.98 -6.73 -5.08
N SER A 86 21.07 -7.92 -4.48
CA SER A 86 22.11 -8.25 -3.50
C SER A 86 22.95 -9.42 -4.02
N GLY A 87 24.15 -9.09 -4.52
CA GLY A 87 25.02 -10.06 -5.19
C GLY A 87 24.35 -10.66 -6.42
N ARG A 88 24.08 -11.96 -6.38
CA ARG A 88 23.38 -12.69 -7.46
C ARG A 88 21.86 -12.69 -7.32
N PHE A 89 21.34 -12.31 -6.15
CA PHE A 89 19.93 -12.42 -5.81
C PHE A 89 19.19 -11.13 -6.14
N ARG A 90 17.98 -11.25 -6.71
CA ARG A 90 17.05 -10.15 -6.98
C ARG A 90 15.87 -10.21 -6.03
N PHE A 91 15.59 -9.09 -5.38
CA PHE A 91 14.51 -8.93 -4.42
C PHE A 91 13.52 -7.91 -4.94
N LEU A 92 12.24 -8.20 -4.80
CA LEU A 92 11.13 -7.33 -5.16
C LEU A 92 10.26 -7.10 -3.94
N GLU A 93 10.01 -5.84 -3.60
CA GLU A 93 9.14 -5.43 -2.51
C GLU A 93 8.04 -4.52 -3.09
N ALA A 94 6.78 -4.86 -2.82
CA ALA A 94 5.62 -4.10 -3.27
C ALA A 94 4.74 -3.67 -2.09
N GLU A 95 4.17 -2.48 -2.18
CA GLU A 95 3.11 -1.99 -1.31
C GLU A 95 1.88 -1.70 -2.17
N ILE A 96 0.79 -2.42 -1.92
CA ILE A 96 -0.44 -2.34 -2.72
C ILE A 96 -1.67 -2.03 -1.85
N VAL A 97 -2.70 -1.47 -2.48
CA VAL A 97 -4.00 -1.22 -1.87
C VAL A 97 -4.99 -2.21 -2.44
N LEU A 98 -5.67 -2.96 -1.58
CA LEU A 98 -6.65 -3.97 -1.96
C LEU A 98 -8.05 -3.59 -1.48
N ASP A 99 -9.03 -3.62 -2.38
CA ASP A 99 -10.45 -3.47 -2.02
C ASP A 99 -11.07 -4.81 -1.60
N ILE A 100 -10.53 -5.38 -0.51
CA ILE A 100 -10.97 -6.66 0.03
C ILE A 100 -11.26 -6.49 1.53
N SER A 101 -12.44 -6.94 1.94
CA SER A 101 -12.90 -6.82 3.33
C SER A 101 -12.35 -7.91 4.25
N SER A 102 -12.07 -9.10 3.71
CA SER A 102 -11.55 -10.24 4.48
C SER A 102 -10.01 -10.31 4.41
N LEU A 103 -9.36 -10.40 5.57
CA LEU A 103 -7.91 -10.57 5.64
C LEU A 103 -7.43 -11.87 4.97
N GLU A 104 -8.24 -12.93 5.07
CA GLU A 104 -7.92 -14.23 4.48
C GLU A 104 -7.95 -14.18 2.95
N GLU A 105 -8.98 -13.56 2.38
CA GLU A 105 -9.10 -13.37 0.93
C GLU A 105 -7.96 -12.48 0.39
N ALA A 106 -7.62 -11.41 1.12
CA ALA A 106 -6.51 -10.54 0.75
C ALA A 106 -5.17 -11.30 0.76
N HIS A 107 -4.94 -12.14 1.77
CA HIS A 107 -3.72 -12.96 1.83
C HIS A 107 -3.63 -13.98 0.68
N GLN A 108 -4.76 -14.62 0.34
CA GLN A 108 -4.83 -15.56 -0.79
C GLN A 108 -4.54 -14.87 -2.12
N LEU A 109 -5.14 -13.70 -2.36
CA LEU A 109 -4.87 -12.92 -3.57
C LEU A 109 -3.39 -12.51 -3.65
N VAL A 110 -2.82 -12.02 -2.55
CA VAL A 110 -1.40 -11.64 -2.51
C VAL A 110 -0.49 -12.82 -2.82
N THR A 111 -0.80 -14.01 -2.28
CA THR A 111 -0.04 -15.23 -2.55
C THR A 111 -0.11 -15.59 -4.04
N MET A 112 -1.29 -15.47 -4.65
CA MET A 112 -1.48 -15.70 -6.09
C MET A 112 -0.67 -14.70 -6.94
N ILE A 113 -0.65 -13.42 -6.56
CA ILE A 113 0.17 -12.41 -7.24
C ILE A 113 1.66 -12.75 -7.12
N GLU A 114 2.13 -13.17 -5.94
CA GLU A 114 3.51 -13.60 -5.74
C GLU A 114 3.88 -14.79 -6.65
N GLU A 115 3.02 -15.81 -6.71
CA GLU A 115 3.21 -16.98 -7.58
C GLU A 115 3.27 -16.57 -9.06
N GLU A 116 2.35 -15.73 -9.53
CA GLU A 116 2.31 -15.26 -10.91
C GLU A 116 3.58 -14.46 -11.29
N ILE A 117 4.13 -13.69 -10.34
CA ILE A 117 5.41 -13.00 -10.52
C ILE A 117 6.57 -14.00 -10.64
N TYR A 118 6.62 -15.04 -9.79
CA TYR A 118 7.67 -16.05 -9.89
C TYR A 118 7.61 -16.81 -11.23
N ASP A 119 6.42 -17.10 -11.73
CA ASP A 119 6.23 -17.78 -13.01
C ASP A 119 6.65 -16.94 -14.22
N HIS A 120 6.38 -15.63 -14.19
CA HIS A 120 6.71 -14.72 -15.29
C HIS A 120 8.14 -14.19 -15.26
N PHE A 121 8.77 -14.14 -14.07
CA PHE A 121 10.08 -13.54 -13.84
C PHE A 121 10.99 -14.49 -13.03
N PRO A 122 11.45 -15.60 -13.64
CA PRO A 122 12.29 -16.59 -12.95
C PRO A 122 13.64 -16.05 -12.45
N GLU A 123 14.04 -14.86 -12.90
CA GLU A 123 15.21 -14.14 -12.41
C GLU A 123 15.03 -13.46 -11.04
N ILE A 124 13.79 -13.36 -10.53
CA ILE A 124 13.45 -12.80 -9.21
C ILE A 124 13.50 -13.92 -8.17
N ASP A 125 14.38 -13.80 -7.18
CA ASP A 125 14.59 -14.82 -6.16
C ASP A 125 13.62 -14.70 -4.98
N ARG A 126 13.13 -13.48 -4.72
CA ARG A 126 12.21 -13.24 -3.60
C ARG A 126 11.31 -12.04 -3.86
N VAL A 127 10.02 -12.24 -3.64
CA VAL A 127 8.96 -11.24 -3.64
C VAL A 127 8.41 -11.10 -2.22
N ILE A 128 8.14 -9.87 -1.80
CA ILE A 128 7.40 -9.56 -0.58
C ILE A 128 6.37 -8.50 -0.94
N ILE A 129 5.09 -8.80 -0.73
CA ILE A 129 4.00 -7.86 -0.96
C ILE A 129 3.35 -7.49 0.37
N HIS A 130 3.40 -6.21 0.69
CA HIS A 130 2.61 -5.60 1.76
C HIS A 130 1.33 -5.03 1.16
N PHE A 131 0.20 -5.23 1.85
CA PHE A 131 -1.09 -4.71 1.41
C PHE A 131 -1.78 -3.91 2.51
N GLU A 132 -2.53 -2.90 2.07
CA GLU A 132 -3.33 -2.03 2.91
C GLU A 132 -4.76 -1.91 2.36
N PRO A 133 -5.77 -1.65 3.20
CA PRO A 133 -7.11 -1.31 2.72
C PRO A 133 -7.12 0.09 2.10
N PRO A 134 -8.12 0.41 1.25
CA PRO A 134 -8.26 1.74 0.66
C PRO A 134 -8.45 2.83 1.73
N GLU A 135 -7.90 4.01 1.46
CA GLU A 135 -8.13 5.19 2.28
C GLU A 135 -9.57 5.66 2.13
N ILE A 136 -10.29 5.73 3.24
CA ILE A 136 -11.67 6.23 3.25
C ILE A 136 -11.61 7.76 3.31
N GLU A 137 -11.72 8.42 2.17
CA GLU A 137 -11.71 9.88 2.06
C GLU A 137 -12.99 10.52 2.62
N GLU A 138 -14.14 9.91 2.33
CA GLU A 138 -15.45 10.38 2.75
C GLU A 138 -16.11 9.36 3.66
N TYR A 139 -16.54 9.81 4.84
CA TYR A 139 -17.12 8.96 5.86
C TYR A 139 -18.47 9.51 6.31
N VAL A 140 -19.53 8.69 6.23
CA VAL A 140 -20.88 9.08 6.63
C VAL A 140 -21.20 8.54 8.01
N LEU A 141 -21.34 9.43 8.98
CA LEU A 141 -21.75 9.12 10.35
C LEU A 141 -23.24 9.41 10.54
N ALA A 142 -24.00 8.40 10.97
CA ALA A 142 -25.38 8.57 11.40
C ALA A 142 -25.46 8.84 12.91
N VAL A 143 -26.18 9.89 13.26
CA VAL A 143 -26.43 10.29 14.64
C VAL A 143 -27.93 10.16 14.91
N PRO A 144 -28.36 9.25 15.81
CA PRO A 144 -29.76 9.14 16.18
C PRO A 144 -30.18 10.40 16.96
N LEU A 145 -31.26 11.06 16.55
CA LEU A 145 -31.75 12.28 17.21
C LEU A 145 -33.17 12.10 17.74
N GLU A 146 -33.45 12.85 18.80
CA GLU A 146 -34.78 13.15 19.32
C GLU A 146 -34.91 14.67 19.41
N GLY A 147 -35.34 15.29 18.31
CA GLY A 147 -35.31 16.75 18.14
C GLY A 147 -33.89 17.27 18.00
N ASP A 148 -33.42 18.02 19.00
CA ASP A 148 -32.05 18.58 19.03
C ASP A 148 -31.10 17.84 19.98
N GLN A 149 -31.55 16.73 20.58
CA GLN A 149 -30.73 15.89 21.43
C GLN A 149 -30.40 14.56 20.75
N ILE A 150 -29.26 13.97 21.12
CA ILE A 150 -28.87 12.65 20.62
C ILE A 150 -29.68 11.59 21.36
N SER A 151 -30.46 10.80 20.61
CA SER A 151 -31.33 9.78 21.20
C SER A 151 -30.50 8.61 21.73
N PRO A 152 -30.76 8.13 22.95
CA PRO A 152 -30.11 6.93 23.48
C PRO A 152 -30.62 5.63 22.83
N HIS A 153 -31.79 5.67 22.18
CA HIS A 153 -32.47 4.49 21.64
C HIS A 153 -32.40 4.44 20.12
N PHE A 154 -31.33 3.84 19.59
CA PHE A 154 -31.06 3.74 18.14
C PHE A 154 -32.28 3.34 17.29
N GLY A 155 -32.91 2.18 17.56
CA GLY A 155 -34.03 1.71 16.74
C GLY A 155 -35.32 2.53 16.86
N CYS A 156 -35.45 3.32 17.92
CA CYS A 156 -36.63 4.13 18.22
C CYS A 156 -36.43 5.63 17.96
N ALA A 157 -35.23 6.04 17.54
CA ALA A 157 -34.93 7.44 17.26
C ALA A 157 -35.85 7.96 16.16
N PRO A 158 -36.56 9.09 16.37
CA PRO A 158 -37.50 9.64 15.38
C PRO A 158 -36.83 10.09 14.09
N GLU A 159 -35.58 10.56 14.17
CA GLU A 159 -34.80 11.01 13.02
C GLU A 159 -33.32 10.66 13.17
N PHE A 160 -32.61 10.66 12.05
CA PHE A 160 -31.17 10.47 11.97
C PHE A 160 -30.54 11.66 11.25
N LEU A 161 -29.49 12.21 11.84
CA LEU A 161 -28.62 13.19 11.19
C LEU A 161 -27.44 12.44 10.58
N LEU A 162 -27.34 12.48 9.25
CA LEU A 162 -26.18 12.00 8.51
C LEU A 162 -25.18 13.16 8.36
N LEU A 163 -23.98 12.95 8.88
CA LEU A 163 -22.85 13.85 8.74
C LEU A 163 -21.89 13.23 7.73
N LYS A 164 -21.73 13.87 6.57
CA LYS A 164 -20.70 13.53 5.62
C LYS A 164 -19.40 14.22 6.03
N ILE A 165 -18.39 13.43 6.36
CA ILE A 165 -17.13 13.88 6.93
C ILE A 165 -16.01 13.64 5.92
N ASP A 166 -15.26 14.67 5.57
CA ASP A 166 -14.00 14.54 4.83
C ASP A 166 -12.89 14.22 5.84
N CYS A 167 -12.25 13.06 5.66
CA CYS A 167 -11.21 12.54 6.52
C CYS A 167 -9.78 12.68 5.96
N ARG A 168 -9.59 13.29 4.78
CA ARG A 168 -8.28 13.41 4.10
C ARG A 168 -7.21 14.08 4.97
N THR A 169 -7.61 15.08 5.78
CA THR A 169 -6.68 15.86 6.62
C THR A 169 -6.40 15.25 7.99
N GLY A 170 -6.94 14.07 8.31
CA GLY A 170 -6.82 13.39 9.61
C GLY A 170 -7.60 14.05 10.77
N ARG A 171 -7.87 15.36 10.69
CA ARG A 171 -8.95 16.03 11.43
C ARG A 171 -10.19 16.04 10.54
N GLY A 172 -11.19 15.24 10.90
CA GLY A 172 -12.41 15.14 10.11
C GLY A 172 -13.11 16.49 10.02
N LYS A 173 -13.59 16.84 8.83
CA LYS A 173 -14.38 18.06 8.61
C LYS A 173 -15.75 17.69 8.07
N VAL A 174 -16.81 18.16 8.72
CA VAL A 174 -18.17 17.99 8.20
C VAL A 174 -18.31 18.82 6.94
N VAL A 175 -18.65 18.16 5.83
CA VAL A 175 -18.86 18.77 4.51
C VAL A 175 -20.35 18.95 4.22
N GLU A 176 -21.17 17.98 4.64
CA GLU A 176 -22.60 17.97 4.39
C GLU A 176 -23.37 17.40 5.58
N GLU A 177 -24.58 17.94 5.79
CA GLU A 177 -25.51 17.49 6.81
C GLU A 177 -26.87 17.17 6.18
N LYS A 178 -27.40 15.98 6.47
CA LYS A 178 -28.71 15.55 5.97
C LYS A 178 -29.53 14.92 7.08
N ARG A 179 -30.70 15.46 7.38
CA ARG A 179 -31.65 14.87 8.33
C ARG A 179 -32.62 13.93 7.60
N LEU A 180 -32.82 12.74 8.14
CA LEU A 180 -33.74 11.73 7.62
C LEU A 180 -34.70 11.28 8.73
N ALA A 181 -36.00 11.27 8.44
CA ALA A 181 -36.99 10.70 9.34
C ALA A 181 -36.87 9.17 9.35
N ASN A 182 -37.00 8.54 10.53
CA ASN A 182 -36.96 7.09 10.66
C ASN A 182 -38.26 6.46 10.11
N PRO A 183 -38.21 5.70 8.99
CA PRO A 183 -39.41 5.14 8.39
C PRO A 183 -40.01 3.98 9.20
N PHE A 184 -39.26 3.40 10.16
CA PHE A 184 -39.64 2.20 10.91
C PHE A 184 -40.17 2.48 12.32
N LEU A 185 -40.52 3.74 12.64
CA LEU A 185 -41.06 4.09 13.97
C LEU A 185 -42.31 3.29 14.35
N LYS A 186 -43.16 3.01 13.36
CA LYS A 186 -44.45 2.31 13.52
C LYS A 186 -44.34 0.79 13.57
N GLU A 187 -43.15 0.23 13.29
CA GLU A 187 -42.94 -1.21 13.32
C GLU A 187 -43.02 -1.74 14.76
N GLU A 188 -43.41 -2.99 14.97
CA GLU A 188 -43.47 -3.54 16.34
C GLU A 188 -42.21 -4.34 16.71
N ARG A 189 -41.52 -4.92 15.73
CA ARG A 189 -40.40 -5.84 15.94
C ARG A 189 -39.22 -5.53 15.03
N ARG A 190 -38.01 -5.87 15.50
CA ARG A 190 -36.74 -5.77 14.75
C ARG A 190 -36.43 -4.36 14.21
N LYS A 191 -36.95 -3.29 14.83
CA LYS A 191 -36.70 -1.89 14.44
C LYS A 191 -35.22 -1.61 14.18
N GLY A 192 -34.35 -1.96 15.12
CA GLY A 192 -32.91 -1.71 15.00
C GLY A 192 -32.25 -2.40 13.80
N ILE A 193 -32.69 -3.62 13.44
CA ILE A 193 -32.15 -4.34 12.27
C ILE A 193 -32.61 -3.64 10.98
N LYS A 194 -33.91 -3.32 10.87
CA LYS A 194 -34.47 -2.59 9.72
C LYS A 194 -33.81 -1.22 9.53
N VAL A 195 -33.57 -0.50 10.64
CA VAL A 195 -32.85 0.78 10.62
C VAL A 195 -31.41 0.59 10.16
N ALA A 196 -30.69 -0.43 10.64
CA ALA A 196 -29.32 -0.72 10.20
C ALA A 196 -29.24 -0.99 8.69
N GLU A 197 -30.14 -1.82 8.15
CA GLU A 197 -30.23 -2.10 6.71
C GLU A 197 -30.55 -0.84 5.90
N TRP A 198 -31.47 0.00 6.39
CA TRP A 198 -31.81 1.26 5.72
C TRP A 198 -30.68 2.29 5.76
N LEU A 199 -29.94 2.37 6.87
CA LEU A 199 -28.75 3.23 6.95
C LEU A 199 -27.65 2.75 5.99
N HIS A 200 -27.45 1.44 5.86
CA HIS A 200 -26.54 0.87 4.86
C HIS A 200 -26.91 1.28 3.43
N GLN A 201 -28.20 1.21 3.08
CA GLN A 201 -28.72 1.67 1.77
C GLN A 201 -28.53 3.18 1.54
N ASN A 202 -28.39 3.97 2.60
CA ASN A 202 -28.09 5.40 2.53
C ASN A 202 -26.57 5.70 2.57
N GLY A 203 -25.71 4.68 2.45
CA GLY A 203 -24.26 4.84 2.41
C GLY A 203 -23.62 5.18 3.77
N VAL A 204 -24.29 4.86 4.87
CA VAL A 204 -23.78 5.10 6.22
C VAL A 204 -22.64 4.13 6.55
N ASN A 205 -21.50 4.67 6.98
CA ASN A 205 -20.33 3.88 7.37
C ASN A 205 -20.22 3.69 8.88
N ALA A 206 -20.86 4.57 9.67
CA ALA A 206 -20.90 4.46 11.12
C ALA A 206 -22.17 4.99 11.76
N VAL A 207 -22.44 4.53 12.98
CA VAL A 207 -23.49 5.05 13.85
C VAL A 207 -22.90 5.48 15.19
N LEU A 208 -23.32 6.64 15.69
CA LEU A 208 -22.97 7.14 17.02
C LEU A 208 -23.92 6.60 18.10
N PHE A 209 -23.35 6.20 19.24
CA PHE A 209 -24.07 5.78 20.43
C PHE A 209 -23.59 6.57 21.66
N THR A 210 -24.52 7.04 22.50
CA THR A 210 -24.23 7.84 23.71
C THR A 210 -24.28 7.04 25.01
N GLN A 211 -24.88 5.85 25.00
CA GLN A 211 -24.95 4.97 26.16
C GLN A 211 -24.52 3.55 25.82
N GLU A 212 -24.02 2.85 26.83
CA GLU A 212 -23.63 1.43 26.79
C GLU A 212 -24.82 0.45 26.70
N SER A 213 -26.05 0.94 26.53
CA SER A 213 -27.27 0.13 26.39
C SER A 213 -27.27 -0.64 25.07
N LEU A 214 -26.42 -1.66 25.05
CA LEU A 214 -26.32 -2.82 24.16
C LEU A 214 -27.41 -3.85 24.52
N ASP A 215 -28.54 -3.42 25.11
CA ASP A 215 -29.56 -4.29 25.69
C ASP A 215 -30.22 -5.22 24.65
N ASN A 216 -29.95 -4.98 23.36
CA ASN A 216 -30.33 -5.89 22.29
C ASN A 216 -29.20 -6.04 21.27
N ARG A 217 -28.31 -7.04 21.48
CA ARG A 217 -27.15 -7.29 20.59
C ARG A 217 -27.53 -7.50 19.11
N GLY A 218 -28.79 -7.80 18.80
CA GLY A 218 -29.25 -8.11 17.44
C GLY A 218 -28.95 -7.02 16.41
N PHE A 219 -29.12 -5.73 16.75
CA PHE A 219 -28.80 -4.66 15.80
C PHE A 219 -27.30 -4.41 15.69
N PHE A 220 -26.51 -4.65 16.74
CA PHE A 220 -25.04 -4.58 16.67
C PHE A 220 -24.47 -5.62 15.70
N TYR A 221 -24.99 -6.85 15.73
CA TYR A 221 -24.60 -7.87 14.75
C TYR A 221 -25.03 -7.49 13.32
N ALA A 222 -26.21 -6.89 13.16
CA ALA A 222 -26.66 -6.39 11.86
C ALA A 222 -25.73 -5.28 11.33
N LEU A 223 -25.36 -4.31 12.16
CA LEU A 223 -24.41 -3.25 11.80
C LEU A 223 -23.05 -3.83 11.41
N ALA A 224 -22.51 -4.74 12.24
CA ALA A 224 -21.22 -5.38 11.97
C ALA A 224 -21.22 -6.20 10.66
N GLY A 225 -22.29 -6.96 10.40
CA GLY A 225 -22.44 -7.73 9.16
C GLY A 225 -22.59 -6.85 7.90
N LEU A 226 -23.02 -5.60 8.07
CA LEU A 226 -23.13 -4.60 7.00
C LEU A 226 -21.89 -3.69 6.89
N GLY A 227 -20.83 -3.96 7.67
CA GLY A 227 -19.62 -3.14 7.70
C GLY A 227 -19.79 -1.77 8.36
N ILE A 228 -20.91 -1.52 9.06
CA ILE A 228 -21.19 -0.25 9.73
C ILE A 228 -20.56 -0.26 11.13
N ARG A 229 -19.65 0.69 11.39
CA ARG A 229 -18.96 0.80 12.69
C ARG A 229 -19.84 1.48 13.73
N ALA A 230 -19.80 0.97 14.96
CA ALA A 230 -20.44 1.62 16.09
C ALA A 230 -19.43 2.48 16.86
N TYR A 231 -19.64 3.80 16.91
CA TYR A 231 -18.85 4.71 17.74
C TYR A 231 -19.58 5.00 19.05
N LEU A 232 -18.98 4.57 20.16
CA LEU A 232 -19.47 4.90 21.49
C LEU A 232 -18.77 6.17 21.98
N ARG A 233 -19.52 7.26 22.17
CA ARG A 233 -19.04 8.49 22.82
C ARG A 233 -20.04 8.95 23.89
N PRO A 234 -19.83 8.58 25.16
CA PRO A 234 -20.69 9.04 26.23
C PRO A 234 -20.59 10.56 26.38
N ASN A 235 -21.73 11.20 26.66
CA ASN A 235 -21.83 12.64 26.96
C ASN A 235 -21.38 13.59 25.84
N VAL A 236 -21.34 13.14 24.58
CA VAL A 236 -21.04 14.02 23.44
C VAL A 236 -22.27 14.85 23.04
N THR A 237 -22.07 16.12 22.72
CA THR A 237 -23.11 17.00 22.16
C THR A 237 -22.99 17.09 20.64
N LEU A 238 -24.07 17.50 19.96
CA LEU A 238 -24.05 17.70 18.51
C LEU A 238 -23.01 18.75 18.08
N ALA A 239 -22.84 19.82 18.85
CA ALA A 239 -21.85 20.86 18.56
C ALA A 239 -20.42 20.30 18.59
N GLN A 240 -20.08 19.55 19.65
CA GLN A 240 -18.76 18.90 19.79
C GLN A 240 -18.51 17.87 18.69
N LEU A 241 -19.54 17.15 18.26
CA LEU A 241 -19.43 16.16 17.20
C LEU A 241 -19.16 16.81 15.84
N LYS A 242 -19.78 17.97 15.56
CA LYS A 242 -19.52 18.74 14.34
C LYS A 242 -18.14 19.38 14.32
N GLU A 243 -17.65 19.79 15.48
CA GLU A 243 -16.32 20.37 15.63
C GLU A 243 -15.20 19.34 15.52
N ASN A 244 -15.41 18.13 16.08
CA ASN A 244 -14.43 17.06 16.05
C ASN A 244 -15.09 15.71 15.73
N PRO A 245 -15.50 15.49 14.46
CA PRO A 245 -16.12 14.25 14.05
C PRO A 245 -15.12 13.09 14.09
N PRO A 246 -15.57 11.87 14.44
CA PRO A 246 -14.70 10.70 14.40
C PRO A 246 -14.39 10.34 12.94
N CYS A 247 -13.10 10.35 12.60
CA CYS A 247 -12.60 9.68 11.41
C CYS A 247 -11.99 8.33 11.80
N PRO A 248 -12.14 7.29 10.96
CA PRO A 248 -11.27 6.12 11.06
C PRO A 248 -9.80 6.57 10.94
N ALA A 249 -8.89 5.91 11.66
CA ALA A 249 -7.48 6.25 11.59
C ALA A 249 -7.01 6.12 10.13
N VAL A 250 -6.70 7.26 9.50
CA VAL A 250 -5.99 7.29 8.22
C VAL A 250 -4.64 6.65 8.49
N ALA A 251 -4.29 5.61 7.73
CA ALA A 251 -2.95 5.05 7.77
C ALA A 251 -2.01 6.21 7.48
N LYS A 252 -1.25 6.66 8.49
CA LYS A 252 -0.26 7.71 8.28
C LYS A 252 0.76 7.11 7.32
N THR A 253 0.73 7.49 6.06
CA THR A 253 1.88 7.34 5.17
C THR A 253 3.03 8.04 5.88
N LYS A 254 3.94 7.24 6.47
CA LYS A 254 5.25 7.73 6.89
C LYS A 254 6.01 8.00 5.60
N THR A 255 5.79 9.19 5.04
CA THR A 255 6.74 9.79 4.13
C THR A 255 7.78 10.47 5.00
N ASP A 256 8.91 9.78 5.19
CA ASP A 256 10.29 10.29 5.23
C ASP A 256 11.25 9.24 5.85
#